data_AF-A0A7G1I3T4-F1
#
_entry.id   AF-A0A7G1I3T4-F1
#
_cell.length_a   1.000
_cell.length_b   1.000
_cell.length_c   1.000
_cell.angle_alpha   90.00
_cell.angle_beta   90.00
_cell.angle_gamma   90.00
#
_symmetry.space_group_name_H-M   'P 1'
#
loop_
_entity.id
_entity.type
_entity.pdbx_description
1 polymer ?
#
loop_
_entity_poly.entity_id
_entity_poly.type
_entity_poly.pdbx_seq_one_letter_code
_entity_poly.pdbx_strand_id
1 'polypeptide(L)'
;MIAVATQPKRELWLAWWTLVVFYNLFVLVFFVLTRTQPPPDPSWDTPRIVRWFQDNHFGILIGFAIMFVIAGMTTMSNALIAYSMRRMSVSSAFAYSYLVLYSLSAIPGMMLMCIVLTAGAMRPNRDPELIGWLYDFGFLSFIGTMGCS
;
A
#
# COMPACT_ATOMS: atom_id res chain seq x y z
N MET A 1 -40.11 1.02 -2.14
CA MET A 1 -38.70 0.61 -2.35
C MET A 1 -38.13 1.54 -3.40
N ILE A 2 -37.38 2.57 -2.99
CA ILE A 2 -36.85 3.59 -3.92
C ILE A 2 -35.68 2.96 -4.68
N ALA A 3 -35.83 2.76 -5.98
CA ALA A 3 -34.72 2.40 -6.84
C ALA A 3 -33.78 3.60 -6.92
N VAL A 4 -32.62 3.51 -6.27
CA VAL A 4 -31.53 4.46 -6.47
C VAL A 4 -31.11 4.33 -7.92
N ALA A 5 -31.43 5.34 -8.74
CA ALA A 5 -30.95 5.40 -10.11
C ALA A 5 -29.43 5.58 -10.10
N THR A 6 -28.70 4.47 -10.21
CA THR A 6 -27.24 4.47 -10.38
C THR A 6 -26.92 5.20 -11.68
N GLN A 7 -26.28 6.36 -11.60
CA GLN A 7 -25.81 7.10 -12.78
C GLN A 7 -24.40 6.60 -13.15
N PRO A 8 -24.24 5.68 -14.11
CA PRO A 8 -22.97 4.98 -14.35
C PRO A 8 -21.80 5.92 -14.69
N LYS A 9 -22.09 7.08 -15.31
CA LYS A 9 -21.08 8.10 -15.60
C LYS A 9 -20.50 8.72 -14.31
N ARG A 10 -21.32 8.98 -13.29
CA ARG A 10 -20.86 9.57 -12.01
C ARG A 10 -20.02 8.58 -11.21
N GLU A 11 -20.45 7.32 -11.17
CA GLU A 11 -19.71 6.23 -10.50
C GLU A 11 -18.33 6.03 -11.11
N LEU A 12 -18.23 6.07 -12.44
CA LEU A 12 -16.95 5.99 -13.15
C LEU A 12 -16.03 7.18 -12.84
N TRP A 13 -16.57 8.41 -12.80
CA TRP A 13 -15.80 9.60 -12.43
C TRP A 13 -15.33 9.55 -10.97
N LEU A 14 -16.17 9.04 -10.05
CA LEU A 14 -15.79 8.84 -8.65
C LEU A 14 -14.66 7.80 -8.52
N ALA A 15 -14.77 6.67 -9.21
CA ALA A 15 -13.72 5.65 -9.24
C ALA A 15 -12.40 6.20 -9.82
N TRP A 16 -12.49 6.97 -10.92
CA TRP A 16 -11.33 7.62 -11.54
C TRP A 16 -10.64 8.60 -10.58
N TRP A 17 -11.38 9.53 -9.99
CA TRP A 17 -10.80 10.49 -9.04
C TRP A 17 -10.26 9.81 -7.78
N THR A 18 -10.88 8.72 -7.32
CA THR A 18 -10.37 7.94 -6.20
C THR A 18 -9.02 7.31 -6.53
N LEU A 19 -8.86 6.74 -7.74
CA LEU A 19 -7.58 6.24 -8.22
C LEU A 19 -6.53 7.35 -8.32
N VAL A 20 -6.88 8.50 -8.90
CA VAL A 20 -5.96 9.65 -9.04
C VAL A 20 -5.49 10.13 -7.67
N VAL A 21 -6.40 10.34 -6.72
CA VAL A 21 -6.07 10.78 -5.36
C VAL A 21 -5.22 9.73 -4.65
N PHE A 22 -5.60 8.46 -4.73
CA PHE A 22 -4.86 7.36 -4.10
C PHE A 22 -3.41 7.30 -4.60
N TYR A 23 -3.17 7.27 -5.91
CA TYR A 23 -1.81 7.15 -6.44
C TYR A 23 -0.96 8.39 -6.15
N ASN A 24 -1.54 9.59 -6.13
CA ASN A 24 -0.81 10.79 -5.73
C ASN A 24 -0.40 10.74 -4.25
N LEU A 25 -1.32 10.35 -3.37
CA LEU A 25 -1.01 10.20 -1.95
C LEU A 25 -0.02 9.06 -1.71
N PHE A 26 -0.14 7.95 -2.43
CA PHE A 26 0.79 6.84 -2.38
C PHE A 26 2.22 7.30 -2.73
N VAL A 27 2.41 7.99 -3.86
CA VAL A 27 3.73 8.51 -4.25
C VAL A 27 4.26 9.49 -3.20
N LEU A 28 3.43 10.43 -2.74
CA LEU A 28 3.83 11.40 -1.72
C LEU A 28 4.25 10.71 -0.42
N VAL A 29 3.49 9.71 0.04
CA VAL A 29 3.83 8.97 1.26
C VAL A 29 5.15 8.23 1.08
N PHE A 30 5.28 7.40 0.04
CA PHE A 30 6.40 6.47 -0.09
C PHE A 30 7.73 7.15 -0.44
N PHE A 31 7.70 8.24 -1.23
CA PHE A 31 8.90 8.96 -1.64
C PHE A 31 9.25 10.13 -0.72
N VAL A 32 8.25 10.88 -0.23
CA VAL A 32 8.50 12.14 0.48
C VAL A 32 8.44 11.95 2.00
N LEU A 33 7.36 11.33 2.50
CA LEU A 33 7.13 11.21 3.94
C LEU A 33 7.97 10.10 4.56
N THR A 34 7.79 8.85 4.10
CA THR A 34 8.46 7.68 4.68
C THR A 34 9.86 7.47 4.11
N ARG A 35 10.13 8.01 2.91
CA ARG A 35 11.38 7.84 2.15
C ARG A 35 11.79 6.38 1.99
N THR A 36 10.79 5.52 1.90
CA THR A 36 10.97 4.10 1.61
C THR A 36 11.23 3.85 0.14
N GLN A 37 11.04 4.86 -0.73
CA GLN A 37 11.31 4.79 -2.16
C GLN A 37 12.26 5.95 -2.58
N PRO A 38 13.36 5.65 -3.31
CA PRO A 38 13.85 4.30 -3.65
C PRO A 38 14.19 3.49 -2.39
N PRO A 39 14.10 2.14 -2.45
CA PRO A 39 14.36 1.30 -1.29
C PRO A 39 15.81 1.51 -0.81
N PRO A 40 16.04 1.59 0.51
CA PRO A 40 17.40 1.62 1.02
C PRO A 40 18.09 0.27 0.80
N ASP A 41 19.42 0.30 0.71
CA ASP A 41 20.21 -0.84 0.25
C ASP A 41 20.07 -2.03 1.23
N PRO A 42 19.74 -3.24 0.74
CA PRO A 42 19.58 -4.44 1.58
C PRO A 42 20.89 -4.93 2.20
N SER A 43 22.06 -4.42 1.77
CA SER A 43 23.37 -4.77 2.33
C SER A 43 23.81 -3.91 3.53
N TRP A 44 22.95 -3.00 4.00
CA TRP A 44 23.26 -2.16 5.16
C TRP A 44 23.46 -2.98 6.44
N ASP A 45 24.42 -2.53 7.25
CA ASP A 45 24.66 -3.07 8.57
C ASP A 45 23.60 -2.60 9.58
N THR A 46 23.39 -3.40 10.63
CA THR A 46 22.36 -3.15 11.65
C THR A 46 22.38 -1.74 12.23
N PRO A 47 23.54 -1.14 12.60
CA PRO A 47 23.58 0.23 13.11
C PRO A 47 23.01 1.26 12.12
N ARG A 48 23.26 1.08 10.82
CA ARG A 48 22.75 1.96 9.76
C ARG A 48 21.25 1.82 9.57
N ILE A 49 20.72 0.60 9.65
CA ILE A 49 19.27 0.34 9.61
C ILE A 49 18.57 1.03 10.80
N VAL A 50 19.09 0.88 12.02
CA VAL A 50 18.52 1.52 13.21
C VAL A 50 18.54 3.04 13.06
N ARG A 51 19.64 3.61 12.57
CA ARG A 51 19.72 5.05 12.31
C ARG A 51 18.70 5.51 11.28
N TRP A 52 18.47 4.74 10.21
CA TRP A 52 17.44 5.05 9.23
C TRP A 52 16.04 5.10 9.85
N PHE A 53 15.70 4.17 10.76
CA PHE A 53 14.43 4.23 11.49
C PHE A 53 14.32 5.47 12.38
N GLN A 54 15.41 5.91 12.99
CA GLN A 54 15.43 7.13 13.82
C GLN A 54 15.25 8.37 12.96
N ASP A 55 16.01 8.49 11.88
CA ASP A 55 15.97 9.64 10.96
C ASP A 55 14.61 9.78 10.27
N ASN A 56 13.92 8.67 10.00
CA ASN A 56 12.62 8.64 9.33
C ASN A 56 11.43 8.38 10.28
N HIS A 57 11.64 8.37 11.61
CA HIS A 57 10.64 7.93 12.59
C HIS A 57 9.26 8.56 12.38
N PHE A 58 9.19 9.90 12.40
CA PHE A 58 7.92 10.61 12.20
C PHE A 58 7.36 10.46 10.79
N GLY A 59 8.25 10.39 9.79
CA GLY A 59 7.88 10.18 8.39
C GLY A 59 7.16 8.83 8.19
N ILE A 60 7.71 7.77 8.78
CA ILE A 60 7.12 6.42 8.79
C ILE A 60 5.77 6.43 9.50
N LEU A 61 5.69 6.95 10.72
CA LEU A 61 4.46 6.91 11.51
C LEU A 61 3.32 7.71 10.84
N ILE A 62 3.59 8.94 10.40
CA ILE A 62 2.58 9.80 9.77
C ILE A 62 2.23 9.27 8.38
N GLY A 63 3.24 8.93 7.59
CA GLY A 63 3.05 8.44 6.23
C GLY A 63 2.23 7.15 6.19
N PHE A 64 2.56 6.16 7.01
CA PHE A 64 1.80 4.91 7.03
C PHE A 64 0.47 5.02 7.76
N ALA A 65 0.29 5.94 8.72
CA ALA A 65 -1.04 6.26 9.25
C ALA A 65 -1.97 6.77 8.12
N ILE A 66 -1.47 7.64 7.24
CA ILE A 66 -2.21 8.07 6.04
C ILE A 66 -2.53 6.86 5.17
N MET A 67 -1.57 5.97 4.91
CA MET A 67 -1.79 4.76 4.11
C MET A 67 -2.88 3.86 4.67
N PHE A 68 -2.92 3.63 5.97
CA PHE A 68 -3.97 2.82 6.59
C PHE A 68 -5.37 3.42 6.40
N VAL A 69 -5.49 4.74 6.47
CA VAL A 69 -6.76 5.44 6.23
C VAL A 69 -7.17 5.34 4.76
N ILE A 70 -6.23 5.57 3.84
CA ILE A 70 -6.56 5.65 2.41
C ILE A 70 -6.64 4.29 1.71
N ALA A 71 -6.02 3.25 2.28
CA ALA A 71 -6.08 1.89 1.73
C ALA A 71 -7.52 1.37 1.64
N GLY A 72 -8.44 1.81 2.51
CA GLY A 72 -9.87 1.47 2.40
C GLY A 72 -10.56 2.08 1.17
N MET A 73 -10.05 3.20 0.63
CA MET A 73 -10.64 3.85 -0.55
C MET A 73 -10.47 3.02 -1.83
N THR A 74 -9.43 2.18 -1.89
CA THR A 74 -9.20 1.32 -3.06
C THR A 74 -10.18 0.16 -3.13
N THR A 75 -10.62 -0.37 -1.97
CA THR A 75 -11.67 -1.40 -1.90
C THR A 75 -12.98 -0.90 -2.53
N MET A 76 -13.36 0.36 -2.29
CA MET A 76 -14.54 0.99 -2.89
C MET A 76 -14.43 1.10 -4.41
N SER A 77 -13.27 1.53 -4.92
CA SER A 77 -13.03 1.64 -6.37
C SER A 77 -13.07 0.27 -7.05
N ASN A 78 -12.48 -0.75 -6.42
CA ASN A 78 -12.46 -2.11 -6.96
C ASN A 78 -13.84 -2.77 -6.94
N ALA A 79 -14.68 -2.48 -5.95
CA ALA A 79 -16.06 -2.95 -5.94
C ALA A 79 -16.85 -2.36 -7.12
N LEU A 80 -16.66 -1.07 -7.43
CA LEU A 80 -17.29 -0.40 -8.58
C LEU A 80 -16.75 -0.93 -9.92
N ILE A 81 -15.44 -1.21 -10.02
CA ILE A 81 -14.83 -1.80 -11.22
C ILE A 81 -15.31 -3.24 -11.41
N ALA A 82 -15.32 -4.08 -10.37
CA ALA A 82 -15.84 -5.45 -10.43
C ALA A 82 -17.33 -5.48 -10.81
N TYR A 83 -18.11 -4.55 -10.28
CA TYR A 83 -19.51 -4.38 -10.65
C TYR A 83 -19.67 -3.92 -12.12
N SER A 84 -18.78 -3.07 -12.62
CA SER A 84 -18.73 -2.66 -14.02
C SER A 84 -18.28 -3.80 -14.95
N MET A 85 -17.30 -4.63 -14.53
CA MET A 85 -16.82 -5.80 -15.28
C MET A 85 -17.91 -6.85 -15.47
N ARG A 86 -18.83 -7.01 -14.50
CA ARG A 86 -20.03 -7.86 -14.67
C ARG A 86 -20.95 -7.43 -15.81
N ARG A 87 -20.86 -6.18 -16.28
CA ARG A 87 -21.64 -5.64 -17.40
C ARG A 87 -20.91 -5.72 -18.74
N MET A 88 -19.63 -6.08 -18.74
CA MET A 88 -18.84 -6.32 -19.95
C MET A 88 -18.90 -7.81 -20.29
N SER A 89 -18.90 -8.16 -21.59
CA SER A 89 -18.87 -9.56 -22.07
C SER A 89 -17.47 -10.18 -21.92
N VAL A 90 -16.87 -10.05 -20.74
CA VAL A 90 -15.61 -10.71 -20.35
C VAL A 90 -15.93 -11.91 -19.48
N SER A 91 -15.12 -12.97 -19.61
CA SER A 91 -15.24 -14.16 -18.77
C SER A 91 -15.15 -13.78 -17.29
N SER A 92 -16.00 -14.38 -16.45
CA SER A 92 -15.98 -14.19 -15.00
C SER A 92 -14.61 -14.49 -14.39
N ALA A 93 -13.83 -15.38 -15.01
CA ALA A 93 -12.45 -15.67 -14.63
C ALA A 93 -11.57 -14.41 -14.64
N PHE A 94 -11.73 -13.50 -15.61
CA PHE A 94 -10.96 -12.27 -15.69
C PHE A 94 -11.21 -11.33 -14.52
N ALA A 95 -12.49 -11.17 -14.12
CA ALA A 95 -12.86 -10.34 -12.98
C ALA A 95 -12.33 -10.90 -11.65
N TYR A 96 -12.38 -12.22 -11.47
CA TYR A 96 -11.82 -12.87 -10.29
C TYR A 96 -10.29 -12.80 -10.26
N SER A 97 -9.61 -13.05 -11.39
CA SER A 97 -8.15 -12.90 -11.49
C SER A 97 -7.71 -11.48 -11.15
N TYR A 98 -8.42 -10.46 -11.63
CA TYR A 98 -8.13 -9.06 -11.30
C TYR A 98 -8.25 -8.79 -9.79
N LEU A 99 -9.33 -9.24 -9.15
CA LEU A 99 -9.53 -9.06 -7.71
C LEU A 99 -8.49 -9.81 -6.86
N VAL A 100 -8.11 -11.02 -7.27
CA VAL A 100 -7.08 -11.83 -6.60
C VAL A 100 -5.72 -11.17 -6.72
N LEU A 101 -5.29 -10.80 -7.94
CA LEU A 101 -4.02 -10.12 -8.17
C LEU A 101 -3.95 -8.81 -7.38
N TYR A 102 -5.02 -8.02 -7.40
CA TYR A 102 -5.09 -6.79 -6.63
C TYR A 102 -4.94 -7.02 -5.13
N SER A 103 -5.70 -7.97 -4.58
CA SER A 103 -5.66 -8.27 -3.14
C SER A 103 -4.27 -8.78 -2.72
N LEU A 104 -3.64 -9.56 -3.59
CA LEU A 104 -2.28 -10.06 -3.38
C LEU A 104 -1.23 -8.93 -3.47
N SER A 105 -1.38 -7.96 -4.36
CA SER A 105 -0.47 -6.80 -4.37
C SER A 105 -0.70 -5.87 -3.17
N ALA A 106 -1.96 -5.64 -2.79
CA ALA A 106 -2.29 -4.68 -1.73
C ALA A 106 -1.96 -5.20 -0.32
N ILE A 107 -2.28 -6.46 -0.02
CA ILE A 107 -2.19 -6.99 1.34
C ILE A 107 -0.76 -7.44 1.67
N PRO A 108 -0.21 -8.52 1.07
CA PRO A 108 1.16 -8.89 1.36
C PRO A 108 2.16 -7.90 0.76
N GLY A 109 1.87 -7.24 -0.36
CA GLY A 109 2.81 -6.23 -0.88
C GLY A 109 2.90 -5.00 0.02
N MET A 110 1.84 -4.19 0.03
CA MET A 110 1.89 -2.86 0.64
C MET A 110 1.55 -2.84 2.13
N MET A 111 0.45 -3.46 2.54
CA MET A 111 -0.05 -3.34 3.91
C MET A 111 0.86 -4.02 4.93
N LEU A 112 1.42 -5.18 4.58
CA LEU A 112 2.35 -5.88 5.47
C LEU A 112 3.60 -5.03 5.78
N MET A 113 4.21 -4.42 4.75
CA MET A 113 5.31 -3.45 4.95
C MET A 113 4.89 -2.28 5.85
N CYS A 114 3.73 -1.67 5.60
CA CYS A 114 3.24 -0.54 6.40
C CYS A 114 3.14 -0.93 7.89
N ILE A 115 2.61 -2.12 8.19
CA ILE A 115 2.46 -2.63 9.56
C ILE A 115 3.83 -2.86 10.20
N VAL A 116 4.71 -3.59 9.51
CA VAL A 116 6.01 -4.01 10.03
C VAL A 116 6.93 -2.81 10.31
N LEU A 117 7.04 -1.88 9.36
CA LEU A 117 7.87 -0.69 9.52
C LEU A 117 7.28 0.28 10.55
N THR A 118 5.95 0.42 10.62
CA THR A 118 5.32 1.19 11.71
C THR A 118 5.64 0.58 13.07
N ALA A 119 5.58 -0.76 13.20
CA ALA A 119 5.92 -1.44 14.45
C ALA A 119 7.38 -1.24 14.86
N GLY A 120 8.31 -1.27 13.89
CA GLY A 120 9.72 -0.94 14.10
C GLY A 120 9.92 0.51 14.56
N ALA A 121 9.29 1.46 13.86
CA ALA A 121 9.35 2.87 14.19
C ALA A 121 8.77 3.18 15.58
N MET A 122 7.64 2.58 15.97
CA MET A 122 7.02 2.78 17.29
C MET A 122 7.87 2.24 18.47
N ARG A 123 8.86 1.39 18.21
CA ARG A 123 9.66 0.71 19.25
C ARG A 123 11.16 0.88 18.99
N PRO A 124 11.69 2.11 18.94
CA PRO A 124 13.07 2.38 18.52
C PRO A 124 14.13 1.84 19.49
N ASN A 125 13.74 1.53 20.73
CA ASN A 125 14.64 1.01 21.78
C ASN A 125 14.68 -0.52 21.85
N ARG A 126 14.18 -1.22 20.83
CA ARG A 126 14.27 -2.69 20.74
C ARG A 126 15.67 -3.11 20.32
N ASP A 127 15.94 -4.40 20.53
CA ASP A 127 17.17 -5.04 20.06
C ASP A 127 17.44 -4.65 18.59
N PRO A 128 18.63 -4.07 18.29
CA PRO A 128 18.99 -3.68 16.93
C PRO A 128 18.82 -4.80 15.91
N GLU A 129 19.11 -6.06 16.25
CA GLU A 129 18.93 -7.18 15.33
C GLU A 129 17.45 -7.40 14.98
N LEU A 130 16.55 -7.23 15.95
CA LEU A 130 15.11 -7.32 15.71
C LEU A 130 14.63 -6.22 14.77
N ILE A 131 15.17 -5.01 14.90
CA ILE A 131 14.88 -3.89 13.97
C ILE A 131 15.38 -4.22 12.55
N GLY A 132 16.55 -4.84 12.43
CA GLY A 132 17.06 -5.37 11.16
C GLY A 132 16.12 -6.40 10.52
N TRP A 133 15.64 -7.38 11.28
CA TRP A 133 14.67 -8.35 10.77
C TRP A 133 13.35 -7.71 10.32
N LEU A 134 12.84 -6.72 11.06
CA LEU A 134 11.64 -5.98 10.66
C LEU A 134 11.88 -5.16 9.38
N TYR A 135 13.05 -4.56 9.24
CA TYR A 135 13.46 -3.86 8.03
C TYR A 135 13.41 -4.79 6.82
N ASP A 136 14.16 -5.90 6.86
CA ASP A 136 14.28 -6.84 5.76
C ASP A 136 12.94 -7.44 5.40
N PHE A 137 12.17 -7.87 6.41
CA PHE A 137 10.85 -8.46 6.20
C PHE A 137 9.88 -7.47 5.56
N GLY A 138 9.85 -6.21 6.03
CA GLY A 138 8.98 -5.18 5.48
C GLY A 138 9.32 -4.86 4.02
N PHE A 139 10.59 -4.61 3.72
CA PHE A 139 11.03 -4.30 2.36
C PHE A 139 10.92 -5.49 1.41
N LEU A 140 11.26 -6.70 1.83
CA LEU A 140 11.10 -7.91 1.02
C LEU A 140 9.64 -8.13 0.63
N SER A 141 8.70 -7.88 1.55
CA SER A 141 7.28 -8.03 1.30
C SER A 141 6.78 -7.12 0.18
N PHE A 142 7.19 -5.86 0.20
CA PHE A 142 6.75 -4.86 -0.78
C PHE A 142 7.52 -4.94 -2.10
N ILE A 143 8.84 -5.06 -2.03
CA ILE A 143 9.70 -5.12 -3.21
C ILE A 143 9.54 -6.46 -3.92
N GLY A 144 9.50 -7.57 -3.19
CA GLY A 144 9.35 -8.91 -3.75
C GLY A 144 8.02 -9.11 -4.49
N THR A 145 6.96 -8.40 -4.08
CA THR A 145 5.66 -8.42 -4.76
C THR A 145 5.56 -7.44 -5.92
N MET A 146 6.32 -6.33 -5.92
CA MET A 146 6.33 -5.33 -7.00
C MET A 146 7.46 -5.51 -8.03
N GLY A 147 8.40 -6.44 -7.80
CA GLY A 147 9.37 -6.90 -8.80
C GLY A 147 10.54 -5.94 -9.08
N CYS A 148 10.83 -4.99 -8.19
CA CYS A 148 11.90 -4.02 -8.38
C CYS A 148 13.13 -4.34 -7.52
N SER A 149 14.05 -5.15 -8.04
CA SER A 149 15.38 -5.38 -7.45
C SER A 149 16.39 -4.32 -7.86
#